data_AF-A0A377NIL3-F1
#
_entry.id   AF-A0A377NIL3-F1
#
_cell.length_a   1.000
_cell.length_b   1.000
_cell.length_c   1.000
_cell.angle_alpha   90.00
_cell.angle_beta   90.00
_cell.angle_gamma   90.00
#
_symmetry.space_group_name_H-M   'P 1'
#
loop_
_entity.id
_entity.type
_entity.pdbx_description
1 polymer ?
#
loop_
_entity_poly.entity_id
_entity_poly.type
_entity_poly.pdbx_seq_one_letter_code
_entity_poly.pdbx_strand_id
1 'polypeptide(L)'
;MSKPIQMERGVKYRDADKMALIPVKTVATDRQEMLRKPAWMKIKLPADSSRIQGIKAALRKNGLHSVCEEAACPNLSECFNHGTATFMILGAICTRRCPFCDVAHGRPTAPDTNEPQKLAQTIADMGLRYVVITSVDRDDLRDGGAQHFADCIAAIREKNPNHQD
;
A
#
# COMPACT_ATOMS: atom_id res chain seq x y z
N MET A 1 -32.87 -13.05 2.19
CA MET A 1 -31.86 -11.97 2.05
C MET A 1 -30.69 -12.34 2.96
N SER A 2 -29.53 -12.65 2.40
CA SER A 2 -28.33 -12.93 3.21
C SER A 2 -27.96 -11.66 3.99
N LYS A 3 -27.75 -11.79 5.30
CA LYS A 3 -27.34 -10.69 6.18
C LYS A 3 -26.10 -10.02 5.55
N PRO A 4 -26.08 -8.68 5.34
CA PRO A 4 -24.90 -8.02 4.79
C PRO A 4 -23.72 -8.28 5.72
N ILE A 5 -22.58 -8.68 5.15
CA ILE A 5 -21.33 -8.89 5.90
C ILE A 5 -20.98 -7.56 6.58
N GLN A 6 -20.97 -7.57 7.91
CA GLN A 6 -20.62 -6.39 8.69
C GLN A 6 -19.10 -6.37 8.85
N MET A 7 -18.43 -5.54 8.04
CA MET A 7 -16.99 -5.36 8.12
C MET A 7 -16.59 -4.79 9.49
N GLU A 8 -15.62 -5.43 10.13
CA GLU A 8 -15.01 -4.98 11.38
C GLU A 8 -14.01 -3.84 11.13
N ARG A 9 -13.88 -2.92 12.08
CA ARG A 9 -12.97 -1.78 11.95
C ARG A 9 -11.53 -2.25 12.14
N GLY A 10 -10.64 -1.84 11.24
CA GLY A 10 -9.22 -2.19 11.27
C GLY A 10 -8.89 -3.58 10.70
N VAL A 11 -9.90 -4.34 10.25
CA VAL A 11 -9.68 -5.65 9.64
C VAL A 11 -9.43 -5.50 8.13
N LYS A 12 -8.37 -6.15 7.65
CA LYS A 12 -7.99 -6.20 6.23
C LYS A 12 -8.70 -7.37 5.55
N TYR A 13 -9.67 -7.08 4.69
CA TYR A 13 -10.32 -8.09 3.86
C TYR A 13 -9.70 -8.11 2.46
N ARG A 14 -9.24 -9.29 2.00
CA ARG A 14 -8.47 -9.49 0.75
C ARG A 14 -9.11 -10.58 -0.13
N ASP A 15 -8.69 -10.66 -1.39
CA ASP A 15 -9.03 -11.75 -2.31
C ASP A 15 -10.53 -12.10 -2.35
N ALA A 16 -10.89 -13.33 -1.98
CA ALA A 16 -12.25 -13.85 -1.99
C ALA A 16 -13.20 -13.03 -1.10
N ASP A 17 -12.72 -12.59 0.07
CA ASP A 17 -13.52 -11.76 0.99
C ASP A 17 -13.87 -10.42 0.34
N LYS A 18 -12.98 -9.88 -0.50
CA LYS A 18 -13.22 -8.67 -1.29
C LYS A 18 -14.18 -8.90 -2.42
N MET A 19 -13.98 -9.97 -3.18
CA MET A 19 -14.82 -10.27 -4.33
C MET A 19 -16.27 -10.58 -3.90
N ALA A 20 -16.46 -11.22 -2.75
CA ALA A 20 -17.79 -11.57 -2.22
C ALA A 20 -18.70 -10.35 -1.97
N LEU A 21 -18.14 -9.14 -1.81
CA LEU A 21 -18.87 -7.90 -1.52
C LEU A 21 -19.09 -7.00 -2.75
N ILE A 22 -18.54 -7.37 -3.91
CA ILE A 22 -18.69 -6.60 -5.14
C ILE A 22 -20.00 -7.01 -5.82
N PRO A 23 -20.86 -6.07 -6.24
CA PRO A 23 -22.16 -6.38 -6.85
C PRO A 23 -22.07 -7.01 -8.25
N VAL A 24 -20.86 -7.25 -8.76
CA VAL A 24 -20.59 -7.88 -10.04
C VAL A 24 -20.33 -9.37 -9.81
N LYS A 25 -21.04 -10.23 -10.53
CA LYS A 25 -20.78 -11.67 -10.52
C LYS A 25 -19.45 -11.96 -11.21
N THR A 26 -18.39 -12.13 -10.43
CA THR A 26 -17.14 -12.73 -10.91
C THR A 26 -17.33 -14.24 -11.00
N VAL A 27 -17.16 -14.81 -12.19
CA VAL A 27 -17.14 -16.27 -12.35
C VAL A 27 -15.81 -16.74 -11.79
N ALA A 28 -15.84 -17.52 -10.72
CA ALA A 28 -14.64 -18.13 -10.18
C ALA A 28 -14.08 -19.10 -11.23
N THR A 29 -12.89 -18.82 -11.76
CA THR A 29 -12.16 -19.77 -12.60
C THR A 29 -11.62 -20.89 -11.74
N ASP A 30 -11.80 -22.14 -12.15
CA ASP A 30 -11.17 -23.27 -11.45
C ASP A 30 -9.65 -23.08 -11.49
N ARG A 31 -8.98 -23.38 -10.38
CA ARG A 31 -7.52 -23.34 -10.28
C ARG A 31 -6.86 -24.26 -11.32
N GLN A 32 -7.54 -25.33 -11.75
CA GLN A 32 -7.09 -26.21 -12.82
C GLN A 32 -7.15 -25.53 -14.20
N GLU A 33 -8.06 -24.58 -14.40
CA GLU A 33 -8.24 -23.80 -15.63
C GLU A 33 -7.39 -22.50 -15.64
N MET A 34 -6.82 -22.11 -14.50
CA MET A 34 -5.94 -20.94 -14.42
C MET A 34 -4.70 -21.09 -15.28
N LEU A 35 -4.59 -20.25 -16.31
CA LEU A 35 -3.41 -20.18 -17.16
C LEU A 35 -2.16 -19.84 -16.33
N ARG A 36 -1.09 -20.61 -16.55
CA ARG A 36 0.21 -20.30 -15.96
C ARG A 36 0.74 -18.99 -16.53
N LYS A 37 1.35 -18.17 -15.66
CA LYS A 37 2.03 -16.94 -16.09
C LYS A 37 3.11 -17.29 -17.14
N PRO A 38 3.16 -16.58 -18.29
CA PRO A 38 4.19 -16.77 -19.31
C PRO A 38 5.59 -16.55 -18.72
N ALA A 39 6.60 -17.17 -19.33
CA ALA A 39 7.99 -17.05 -18.85
C ALA A 39 8.49 -15.60 -18.80
N TRP A 40 8.12 -14.78 -19.80
CA TRP A 40 8.52 -13.37 -19.90
C TRP A 40 7.91 -12.45 -18.83
N MET A 41 6.86 -12.88 -18.14
CA MET A 41 6.19 -12.11 -17.08
C MET A 41 6.78 -12.42 -15.68
N LYS A 42 7.66 -13.42 -15.56
CA LYS A 42 8.24 -13.83 -14.28
C LYS A 42 9.47 -12.99 -13.97
N ILE A 43 9.54 -12.50 -12.73
CA ILE A 43 10.73 -11.83 -12.20
C ILE A 43 11.76 -12.85 -11.72
N LYS A 44 13.02 -12.41 -11.68
CA LYS A 44 14.08 -13.11 -10.95
C LYS A 44 14.17 -12.51 -9.55
N LEU A 45 14.16 -13.36 -8.53
CA LEU A 45 14.39 -12.90 -7.16
C LEU A 45 15.87 -12.49 -7.01
N PRO A 46 16.16 -11.40 -6.28
CA PRO A 46 17.53 -10.98 -6.06
C PRO A 46 18.27 -11.98 -5.17
N ALA A 47 19.59 -12.13 -5.40
CA ALA A 47 20.43 -12.97 -4.55
C ALA A 47 20.56 -12.40 -3.12
N ASP A 48 20.59 -11.07 -2.99
CA ASP A 48 20.59 -10.37 -1.70
C ASP A 48 19.25 -9.69 -1.45
N SER A 49 18.70 -9.90 -0.26
CA SER A 49 17.45 -9.31 0.22
C SER A 49 17.64 -8.43 1.47
N SER A 50 18.87 -8.20 1.91
CA SER A 50 19.22 -7.43 3.11
C SER A 50 18.57 -6.03 3.10
N ARG A 51 18.75 -5.28 2.00
CA ARG A 51 18.16 -3.95 1.82
C ARG A 51 16.64 -4.02 1.83
N ILE A 52 16.04 -4.99 1.13
CA ILE A 52 14.58 -5.17 1.10
C ILE A 52 14.04 -5.42 2.52
N GLN A 53 14.69 -6.30 3.29
CA GLN A 53 14.31 -6.59 4.67
C GLN A 53 14.45 -5.37 5.56
N GLY A 54 15.53 -4.58 5.41
CA GLY A 54 15.73 -3.33 6.13
C GLY A 54 14.61 -2.33 5.89
N ILE A 55 14.21 -2.12 4.63
CA ILE A 55 13.09 -1.24 4.28
C ILE A 55 11.77 -1.75 4.87
N LYS A 56 11.47 -3.05 4.73
CA LYS A 56 10.25 -3.65 5.31
C LYS A 56 10.23 -3.53 6.83
N ALA A 57 11.37 -3.69 7.49
CA ALA A 57 11.49 -3.53 8.94
C ALA A 57 11.26 -2.07 9.36
N ALA A 58 11.81 -1.10 8.63
CA ALA A 58 11.59 0.33 8.87
C ALA A 58 10.11 0.70 8.73
N LEU A 59 9.44 0.24 7.68
CA LEU A 59 8.01 0.44 7.47
C LEU A 59 7.19 -0.08 8.66
N ARG A 60 7.43 -1.34 9.08
CA ARG A 60 6.73 -1.95 10.22
C ARG A 60 7.00 -1.25 11.53
N LYS A 61 8.27 -0.91 11.80
CA LYS A 61 8.70 -0.21 13.01
C LYS A 61 7.99 1.13 13.16
N ASN A 62 7.80 1.85 12.05
CA ASN A 62 7.18 3.16 12.04
C ASN A 62 5.66 3.12 11.78
N GLY A 63 5.07 1.93 11.62
CA GLY A 63 3.64 1.79 11.33
C GLY A 63 3.23 2.37 9.97
N LEU A 64 4.15 2.41 9.02
CA LEU A 64 3.94 2.92 7.66
C LEU A 64 3.61 1.79 6.70
N HIS A 65 2.93 2.14 5.61
CA HIS A 65 2.56 1.20 4.56
C HIS A 65 3.19 1.56 3.22
N SER A 66 3.38 0.55 2.37
CA SER A 66 3.84 0.72 1.00
C SER A 66 2.94 -0.05 0.06
N VAL A 67 2.51 0.58 -1.03
CA VAL A 67 1.74 -0.11 -2.09
C VAL A 67 2.57 -1.23 -2.72
N CYS A 68 3.91 -1.14 -2.67
CA CYS A 68 4.79 -2.20 -3.13
C CYS A 68 4.51 -3.52 -2.38
N GLU A 69 4.27 -3.45 -1.06
CA GLU A 69 3.91 -4.63 -0.25
C GLU A 69 2.42 -4.92 -0.32
N GLU A 70 1.57 -3.90 -0.14
CA GLU A 70 0.13 -4.11 0.06
C GLU A 70 -0.60 -4.54 -1.22
N ALA A 71 -0.02 -4.28 -2.41
CA ALA A 71 -0.55 -4.67 -3.71
C ALA A 71 0.27 -5.77 -4.43
N ALA A 72 1.13 -6.49 -3.69
CA ALA A 72 1.94 -7.60 -4.20
C ALA A 72 2.77 -7.25 -5.46
N CYS A 73 3.43 -6.09 -5.46
CA CYS A 73 4.17 -5.59 -6.62
C CYS A 73 5.36 -6.50 -6.97
N PRO A 74 5.47 -7.01 -8.21
CA PRO A 74 6.60 -7.85 -8.63
C PRO A 74 7.92 -7.06 -8.70
N ASN A 75 7.87 -5.73 -8.83
CA ASN A 75 9.06 -4.90 -8.97
C ASN A 75 9.64 -4.43 -7.63
N LEU A 76 9.04 -4.84 -6.49
CA LEU A 76 9.44 -4.39 -5.15
C LEU A 76 10.95 -4.53 -4.92
N SER A 77 11.52 -5.68 -5.28
CA SER A 77 12.95 -5.96 -5.10
C SER A 77 13.84 -4.99 -5.86
N GLU A 78 13.47 -4.67 -7.09
CA GLU A 78 14.22 -3.75 -7.94
C GLU A 78 14.12 -2.32 -7.41
N CYS A 79 12.91 -1.83 -7.14
CA CYS A 79 12.67 -0.47 -6.66
C CYS A 79 13.43 -0.20 -5.34
N PHE A 80 13.29 -1.11 -4.37
CA PHE A 80 13.91 -0.95 -3.05
C PHE A 80 15.44 -0.95 -3.13
N ASN A 81 16.03 -1.76 -4.01
CA ASN A 81 17.47 -1.77 -4.24
C ASN A 81 17.98 -0.52 -4.94
N HIS A 82 17.16 0.09 -5.80
CA HIS A 82 17.46 1.38 -6.42
C HIS A 82 17.08 2.59 -5.55
N GLY A 83 16.80 2.39 -4.26
CA GLY A 83 16.49 3.49 -3.34
C GLY A 83 15.22 4.25 -3.73
N THR A 84 14.23 3.55 -4.28
CA THR A 84 12.90 4.09 -4.59
C THR A 84 11.85 3.30 -3.82
N ALA A 85 10.89 3.99 -3.22
CA ALA A 85 9.73 3.36 -2.60
C ALA A 85 8.48 4.19 -2.82
N THR A 86 7.35 3.51 -2.91
CA THR A 86 6.04 4.16 -2.94
C THR A 86 5.36 3.95 -1.60
N PHE A 87 5.20 5.02 -0.83
CA PHE A 87 4.50 4.98 0.46
C PHE A 87 3.00 5.13 0.23
N MET A 88 2.23 4.37 1.00
CA MET A 88 0.78 4.44 1.02
C MET A 88 0.35 5.04 2.36
N ILE A 89 -0.06 6.30 2.34
CA ILE A 89 -0.53 7.03 3.52
C ILE A 89 -2.01 6.73 3.80
N LEU A 90 -2.50 7.16 4.95
CA LEU A 90 -3.89 6.95 5.41
C LEU A 90 -4.24 5.49 5.69
N GLY A 91 -3.21 4.65 5.93
CA GLY A 91 -3.34 3.24 6.25
C GLY A 91 -3.37 2.31 5.04
N ALA A 92 -3.69 1.04 5.29
CA ALA A 92 -3.71 -0.03 4.28
C ALA A 92 -5.08 -0.67 4.06
N ILE A 93 -6.15 0.01 4.48
CA ILE A 93 -7.53 -0.45 4.31
C ILE A 93 -8.26 0.60 3.47
N CYS A 94 -8.69 0.21 2.28
CA CYS A 94 -9.45 1.07 1.38
C CYS A 94 -10.95 0.98 1.65
N THR A 95 -11.62 2.12 1.64
CA THR A 95 -13.09 2.18 1.71
C THR A 95 -13.77 1.69 0.42
N ARG A 96 -13.03 1.70 -0.70
CA ARG A 96 -13.47 1.17 -1.99
C ARG A 96 -12.97 -0.24 -2.24
N ARG A 97 -13.64 -0.92 -3.19
CA ARG A 97 -13.46 -2.34 -3.51
C ARG A 97 -13.27 -2.57 -5.00
N CYS A 98 -12.25 -1.92 -5.57
CA CYS A 98 -11.87 -2.11 -6.97
C CYS A 98 -11.50 -3.59 -7.23
N PRO A 99 -12.13 -4.28 -8.20
CA PRO A 99 -11.94 -5.72 -8.43
C PRO A 99 -10.49 -6.11 -8.77
N PHE A 100 -9.74 -5.21 -9.39
CA PHE A 100 -8.36 -5.44 -9.84
C PHE A 100 -7.30 -5.10 -8.79
N CYS A 101 -7.69 -4.36 -7.74
CA CYS A 101 -6.74 -3.84 -6.77
C CYS A 101 -6.51 -4.87 -5.66
N ASP A 102 -5.26 -5.19 -5.37
CA ASP A 102 -4.91 -6.16 -4.34
C ASP A 102 -4.86 -5.55 -2.92
N VAL A 103 -4.91 -4.21 -2.81
CA VAL A 103 -5.01 -3.54 -1.50
C VAL A 103 -6.29 -3.98 -0.78
N ALA A 104 -6.11 -4.26 0.51
CA ALA A 104 -7.21 -4.69 1.37
C ALA A 104 -8.30 -3.63 1.42
N HIS A 105 -9.53 -4.09 1.52
CA HIS A 105 -10.70 -3.22 1.72
C HIS A 105 -11.28 -3.47 3.12
N GLY A 106 -12.10 -2.54 3.60
CA GLY A 106 -12.68 -2.66 4.93
C GLY A 106 -13.14 -1.33 5.51
N ARG A 107 -13.30 -1.30 6.83
CA ARG A 107 -13.53 -0.08 7.61
C ARG A 107 -12.20 0.40 8.22
N PRO A 108 -11.59 1.50 7.74
CA PRO A 108 -10.32 1.96 8.26
C PRO A 108 -10.40 2.43 9.72
N THR A 109 -9.26 2.48 10.39
CA THR A 109 -9.08 3.21 11.65
C THR A 109 -8.90 4.71 11.36
N ALA A 110 -8.91 5.53 12.42
CA ALA A 110 -8.52 6.93 12.29
C ALA A 110 -7.08 7.03 11.71
N PRO A 111 -6.80 8.00 10.83
CA PRO A 111 -5.43 8.28 10.42
C PRO A 111 -4.53 8.57 11.63
N ASP A 112 -3.28 8.14 11.56
CA ASP A 112 -2.27 8.53 12.55
C ASP A 112 -1.84 9.97 12.27
N THR A 113 -2.08 10.88 13.22
CA THR A 113 -1.71 12.29 13.10
C THR A 113 -0.20 12.51 13.01
N ASN A 114 0.61 11.54 13.44
CA ASN A 114 2.07 11.58 13.34
C ASN A 114 2.61 10.90 12.06
N GLU A 115 1.75 10.37 11.20
CA GLU A 115 2.17 9.72 9.94
C GLU A 115 3.06 10.63 9.07
N PRO A 116 2.78 11.94 8.89
CA PRO A 116 3.64 12.84 8.12
C PRO A 116 5.08 12.89 8.62
N GLN A 117 5.28 13.04 9.94
CA GLN A 117 6.60 13.15 10.54
C GLN A 117 7.34 11.82 10.52
N LYS A 118 6.63 10.72 10.81
CA LYS A 118 7.19 9.35 10.71
C LYS A 118 7.62 9.05 9.28
N LEU A 119 6.82 9.43 8.28
CA LEU A 119 7.12 9.27 6.87
C LEU A 119 8.38 10.04 6.49
N ALA A 120 8.43 11.34 6.80
CA ALA A 120 9.58 12.20 6.51
C ALA A 120 10.89 11.70 7.15
N GLN A 121 10.82 11.27 8.42
CA GLN A 121 11.97 10.68 9.12
C GLN A 121 12.40 9.36 8.49
N THR A 122 11.44 8.49 8.14
CA THR A 122 11.73 7.19 7.53
C THR A 122 12.41 7.33 6.17
N ILE A 123 11.95 8.28 5.35
CA ILE A 123 12.55 8.61 4.05
C ILE A 123 14.01 9.05 4.23
N ALA A 124 14.26 9.93 5.20
CA ALA A 124 15.61 10.40 5.52
C ALA A 124 16.52 9.26 5.99
N ASP A 125 16.05 8.45 6.94
CA ASP A 125 16.80 7.32 7.52
C ASP A 125 17.16 6.26 6.46
N MET A 126 16.28 6.04 5.48
CA MET A 126 16.48 5.05 4.43
C MET A 126 17.36 5.55 3.28
N GLY A 127 17.68 6.84 3.23
CA GLY A 127 18.45 7.44 2.13
C GLY A 127 17.83 7.14 0.77
N LEU A 128 16.50 7.20 0.68
CA LEU A 128 15.80 7.07 -0.61
C LEU A 128 16.20 8.23 -1.53
N ARG A 129 16.16 8.01 -2.84
CA ARG A 129 16.47 9.06 -3.84
C ARG A 129 15.23 9.64 -4.49
N TYR A 130 14.22 8.80 -4.63
CA TYR A 130 12.95 9.16 -5.24
C TYR A 130 11.83 8.49 -4.47
N VAL A 131 10.80 9.27 -4.15
CA VAL A 131 9.69 8.81 -3.32
C VAL A 131 8.39 9.16 -4.01
N VAL A 132 7.50 8.17 -4.09
CA VAL A 132 6.12 8.39 -4.54
C VAL A 132 5.21 8.25 -3.33
N ILE A 133 4.25 9.16 -3.21
CA ILE A 133 3.22 9.11 -2.18
C ILE A 133 1.89 8.78 -2.86
N THR A 134 1.19 7.78 -2.35
CA THR A 134 -0.16 7.42 -2.75
C THR A 134 -1.00 7.14 -1.50
N SER A 135 -2.29 6.89 -1.63
CA SER A 135 -3.15 6.52 -0.51
C SER A 135 -4.19 5.49 -0.92
N VAL A 136 -4.82 4.91 0.09
CA VAL A 136 -6.14 4.30 -0.07
C VAL A 136 -7.23 5.37 -0.19
N ASP A 137 -8.39 5.01 -0.77
CA ASP A 137 -9.58 5.86 -0.68
C ASP A 137 -10.11 5.92 0.75
N ARG A 138 -10.36 7.13 1.23
CA ARG A 138 -10.90 7.47 2.56
C ARG A 138 -12.23 8.20 2.46
N ASP A 139 -13.22 7.55 1.85
CA ASP A 139 -14.59 8.09 1.74
C ASP A 139 -15.24 8.35 3.13
N ASP A 140 -14.63 7.88 4.23
CA ASP A 140 -15.02 8.14 5.61
C ASP A 140 -14.55 9.51 6.16
N LEU A 141 -13.61 10.17 5.49
CA LEU A 141 -13.11 11.50 5.86
C LEU A 141 -13.82 12.59 5.05
N ARG A 142 -14.07 13.74 5.68
CA ARG A 142 -14.78 14.87 5.05
C ARG A 142 -14.08 15.41 3.80
N ASP A 143 -12.75 15.44 3.80
CA ASP A 143 -11.89 15.92 2.72
C ASP A 143 -11.27 14.77 1.92
N GLY A 144 -11.66 13.51 2.19
CA GLY A 144 -11.05 12.33 1.59
C GLY A 144 -9.56 12.12 1.94
N GLY A 145 -9.01 12.88 2.91
CA GLY A 145 -7.58 12.85 3.27
C GLY A 145 -6.69 13.84 2.51
N ALA A 146 -7.25 14.79 1.77
CA ALA A 146 -6.50 15.79 1.01
C ALA A 146 -5.52 16.60 1.89
N GLN A 147 -5.94 17.04 3.08
CA GLN A 147 -5.05 17.76 3.99
C GLN A 147 -3.86 16.90 4.42
N HIS A 148 -4.10 15.60 4.65
CA HIS A 148 -3.06 14.67 5.07
C HIS A 148 -1.96 14.46 4.02
N PHE A 149 -2.33 14.48 2.73
CA PHE A 149 -1.35 14.53 1.64
C PHE A 149 -0.48 15.78 1.72
N ALA A 150 -1.09 16.96 1.90
CA ALA A 150 -0.37 18.22 1.99
C ALA A 150 0.59 18.23 3.18
N ASP A 151 0.15 17.73 4.34
CA ASP A 151 0.96 17.63 5.56
C ASP A 151 2.16 16.69 5.37
N CYS A 152 1.94 15.53 4.73
CA CYS A 152 3.02 14.60 4.37
C CYS A 152 4.07 15.25 3.45
N ILE A 153 3.63 15.93 2.40
CA ILE A 153 4.53 16.60 1.45
C ILE A 153 5.34 17.71 2.15
N ALA A 154 4.69 18.52 2.98
CA ALA A 154 5.35 19.57 3.74
C ALA A 154 6.41 19.02 4.70
N ALA A 155 6.07 17.99 5.48
CA ALA A 155 7.01 17.36 6.42
C ALA A 155 8.21 16.73 5.70
N ILE A 156 8.00 16.11 4.54
CA ILE A 156 9.08 15.53 3.73
C ILE A 156 10.03 16.61 3.24
N ARG A 157 9.50 17.71 2.70
CA ARG A 157 10.30 18.84 2.18
C ARG A 157 11.09 19.54 3.28
N GLU A 158 10.49 19.73 4.45
CA GLU A 158 11.16 20.31 5.61
C GLU A 158 12.34 19.43 6.07
N LYS A 159 12.13 18.10 6.11
CA LYS A 159 13.15 17.15 6.59
C LYS A 159 14.22 16.82 5.53
N ASN A 160 13.85 16.83 4.26
CA ASN A 160 14.68 16.42 3.13
C ASN A 160 14.75 17.53 2.06
N PRO A 161 15.36 18.69 2.37
CA PRO A 161 15.38 19.84 1.44
C PRO A 161 16.13 19.57 0.12
N ASN A 162 16.91 18.49 0.05
CA ASN A 162 17.67 18.09 -1.13
C ASN A 162 16.95 17.03 -2.01
N HIS A 163 15.78 16.52 -1.61
CA HIS A 163 14.95 15.71 -2.52
C HIS A 163 14.31 16.66 -3.55
N GLN A 164 14.80 16.62 -4.79
CA GLN A 164 14.19 17.35 -5.89
C GLN A 164 12.98 16.55 -6.41
N ASP A 165 11.89 17.27 -6.70
CA ASP A 165 10.66 16.73 -7.32
C ASP A 165 10.95 16.00 -8.65
#